data_AF-A0A133XEP4-F1
#
_entry.id   AF-A0A133XEP4-F1
#
_cell.length_a   1.000
_cell.length_b   1.000
_cell.length_c   1.000
_cell.angle_alpha   90.00
_cell.angle_beta   90.00
_cell.angle_gamma   90.00
#
_symmetry.space_group_name_H-M   'P 1'
#
loop_
_entity.id
_entity.type
_entity.pdbx_description
1 polymer ?
#
loop_
_entity_poly.entity_id
_entity_poly.type
_entity_poly.pdbx_seq_one_letter_code
_entity_poly.pdbx_strand_id
1 'polypeptide(L)'
;MASSTACSKSFLDQLRLSLRCWLALLFFVPAVALTAEIEIANPQITLGDDGYILAADFNFDLNPRLEEAVTKGVVLHFVVDFELSRPRWYWLDEKLGTRSQTFRLSYHALTRQYRLSTGALHQSFSTLSEALRMLSHLRNWLVIDKADKTVRPGEPYQAALRLRLDITQLPRPFQISALGNKEWSLNSDWKLWPAVLPVALPVAAPSPAPAAVTPQPLPAEAK
;
A
#
# COMPACT_ATOMS: atom_id res chain seq x y z
N MET A 1 5.38 54.35 -63.60
CA MET A 1 5.83 53.04 -63.09
C MET A 1 5.74 53.07 -61.57
N ALA A 2 4.57 52.68 -61.05
CA ALA A 2 4.26 52.48 -59.64
C ALA A 2 3.31 51.27 -59.66
N SER A 3 3.41 50.26 -58.80
CA SER A 3 3.39 50.37 -57.36
C SER A 3 3.90 49.06 -56.75
N SER A 4 4.79 49.13 -55.78
CA SER A 4 5.04 48.06 -54.81
C SER A 4 4.66 48.63 -53.45
N THR A 5 3.68 48.04 -52.76
CA THR A 5 3.45 48.13 -51.30
C THR A 5 2.10 47.50 -50.95
N ALA A 6 2.05 46.17 -50.82
CA ALA A 6 0.94 45.49 -50.13
C ALA A 6 1.35 44.07 -49.66
N CYS A 7 2.51 43.90 -49.04
CA CYS A 7 2.94 42.60 -48.51
C CYS A 7 3.59 42.73 -47.12
N SER A 8 2.90 43.33 -46.16
CA SER A 8 3.39 43.37 -44.76
C SER A 8 2.33 43.09 -43.70
N LYS A 9 1.04 43.27 -44.02
CA LYS A 9 -0.06 43.04 -43.07
C LYS A 9 -0.31 41.54 -42.81
N SER A 10 -0.26 40.70 -43.83
CA SER A 10 -0.50 39.25 -43.70
C SER A 10 0.60 38.53 -42.91
N PHE A 11 1.84 39.00 -43.01
CA PHE A 11 2.99 38.37 -42.35
C PHE A 11 2.99 38.58 -40.83
N LEU A 12 2.57 39.77 -40.36
CA LEU A 12 2.47 40.08 -38.94
C LEU A 12 1.33 39.32 -38.24
N ASP A 13 0.20 39.11 -38.93
CA ASP A 13 -0.91 38.33 -38.39
C ASP A 13 -0.59 36.84 -38.33
N GLN A 14 0.12 36.30 -39.33
CA GLN A 14 0.62 34.92 -39.28
C GLN A 14 1.60 34.69 -38.13
N LEU A 15 2.48 35.65 -37.85
CA LEU A 15 3.43 35.57 -36.75
C LEU A 15 2.74 35.62 -35.38
N ARG A 16 1.71 36.46 -35.23
CA ARG A 16 0.89 36.56 -34.00
C ARG A 16 0.04 35.31 -33.75
N LEU A 17 -0.55 34.73 -34.79
CA LEU A 17 -1.29 33.47 -34.70
C LEU A 17 -0.36 32.32 -34.32
N SER A 18 0.83 32.27 -34.92
CA SER A 18 1.84 31.24 -34.62
C SER A 18 2.32 31.34 -33.17
N LEU A 19 2.58 32.56 -32.68
CA LEU A 19 2.97 32.79 -31.28
C LEU A 19 1.86 32.42 -30.30
N ARG A 20 0.60 32.71 -30.62
CA ARG A 20 -0.57 32.31 -29.80
C ARG A 20 -0.75 30.80 -29.77
N CYS A 21 -0.61 30.12 -30.90
CA CYS A 21 -0.65 28.66 -30.96
C CYS A 21 0.51 28.05 -30.18
N TRP A 22 1.70 28.62 -30.26
CA TRP A 22 2.87 28.14 -29.53
C TRP A 22 2.75 28.37 -28.02
N LEU A 23 2.21 29.51 -27.60
CA LEU A 23 1.95 29.82 -26.19
C LEU A 23 0.81 28.99 -25.61
N ALA A 24 -0.22 28.67 -26.42
CA ALA A 24 -1.29 27.74 -26.05
C ALA A 24 -0.77 26.30 -25.94
N LEU A 25 0.14 25.88 -26.82
CA LEU A 25 0.77 24.55 -26.77
C LEU A 25 1.62 24.39 -25.51
N LEU A 26 2.34 25.45 -25.10
CA LEU A 26 3.17 25.43 -23.89
C LEU A 26 2.32 25.40 -22.60
N PHE A 27 1.12 25.99 -22.64
CA PHE A 27 0.17 25.94 -21.52
C PHE A 27 -0.59 24.61 -21.41
N PHE A 28 -0.63 23.82 -22.48
CA PHE A 28 -1.37 22.55 -22.55
C PHE A 28 -0.47 21.31 -22.43
N VAL A 29 0.75 21.44 -21.92
CA VAL A 29 1.52 20.28 -21.47
C VAL A 29 1.10 20.00 -20.03
N PRO A 30 0.15 19.08 -19.77
CA PRO A 30 0.02 18.56 -18.42
C PRO A 30 1.36 17.94 -18.07
N ALA A 31 2.01 18.46 -17.04
CA ALA A 31 3.13 17.78 -16.42
C ALA A 31 2.58 16.47 -15.83
N VAL A 32 2.53 15.42 -16.65
CA VAL A 32 2.29 14.06 -16.19
C VAL A 32 3.56 13.68 -15.44
N ALA A 33 3.58 14.05 -14.16
CA ALA A 33 4.56 13.58 -13.22
C ALA A 33 4.33 12.08 -13.07
N LEU A 34 5.01 11.28 -13.89
CA LEU A 34 5.19 9.84 -13.67
C LEU A 34 5.86 9.67 -12.31
N THR A 35 5.07 9.59 -11.25
CA THR A 35 5.47 9.02 -9.98
C THR A 35 5.64 7.52 -10.21
N ALA A 36 6.63 6.89 -9.57
CA ALA A 36 6.66 5.44 -9.46
C ALA A 36 5.36 5.03 -8.76
N GLU A 37 4.38 4.57 -9.54
CA GLU A 37 3.05 4.21 -9.06
C GLU A 37 3.18 2.90 -8.30
N ILE A 38 3.08 2.98 -6.98
CA ILE A 38 2.93 1.80 -6.13
C ILE A 38 1.45 1.45 -6.18
N GLU A 39 1.12 0.31 -6.77
CA GLU A 39 -0.25 -0.18 -6.81
C GLU A 39 -0.53 -1.04 -5.57
N ILE A 40 -1.68 -0.80 -4.94
CA ILE A 40 -2.16 -1.59 -3.82
C ILE A 40 -3.29 -2.49 -4.32
N ALA A 41 -3.08 -3.79 -4.28
CA ALA A 41 -3.97 -4.85 -4.74
C ALA A 41 -4.55 -5.66 -3.57
N ASN A 42 -5.82 -6.07 -3.74
CA ASN A 42 -6.57 -6.97 -2.86
C ASN A 42 -6.42 -6.73 -1.34
N PRO A 43 -6.59 -5.49 -0.84
CA PRO A 43 -6.57 -5.27 0.59
C PRO A 43 -7.81 -5.90 1.24
N GLN A 44 -7.58 -6.85 2.14
CA GLN A 44 -8.62 -7.64 2.79
C GLN A 44 -8.37 -7.72 4.28
N ILE A 45 -9.43 -7.50 5.07
CA ILE A 45 -9.39 -7.57 6.52
C ILE A 45 -10.12 -8.84 6.94
N THR A 46 -9.43 -9.70 7.69
CA THR A 46 -9.99 -10.93 8.25
C THR A 46 -9.88 -10.92 9.77
N LEU A 47 -10.68 -11.78 10.41
CA LEU A 47 -10.62 -11.95 11.85
C LEU A 47 -9.62 -13.06 12.17
N GLY A 48 -8.57 -12.73 12.92
CA GLY A 48 -7.60 -13.66 13.49
C GLY A 48 -7.86 -13.91 14.98
N ASP A 49 -6.99 -14.69 15.61
CA ASP A 49 -7.13 -15.10 17.02
C ASP A 49 -7.00 -13.90 17.99
N ASP A 50 -6.03 -13.02 17.74
CA ASP A 50 -5.69 -11.86 18.58
C ASP A 50 -6.43 -10.57 18.18
N GLY A 51 -7.16 -10.57 17.05
CA GLY A 51 -7.81 -9.37 16.53
C GLY A 51 -8.03 -9.38 15.02
N TYR A 52 -8.24 -8.20 14.45
CA TYR A 52 -8.37 -8.05 13.00
C TYR A 52 -7.00 -7.98 12.35
N ILE A 53 -6.80 -8.83 11.34
CA ILE A 53 -5.59 -8.90 10.55
C ILE A 53 -5.84 -8.32 9.15
N LEU A 54 -4.88 -7.55 8.66
CA LEU A 54 -4.86 -7.03 7.30
C LEU A 54 -3.93 -7.91 6.45
N ALA A 55 -4.41 -8.29 5.28
CA ALA A 55 -3.60 -8.79 4.18
C ALA A 55 -3.75 -7.86 2.97
N ALA A 56 -2.64 -7.49 2.35
CA ALA A 56 -2.62 -6.65 1.17
C ALA A 56 -1.39 -6.96 0.32
N ASP A 57 -1.55 -6.83 -0.98
CA ASP A 57 -0.47 -6.98 -1.95
C ASP A 57 -0.10 -5.59 -2.46
N PHE A 58 1.18 -5.26 -2.41
CA PHE A 58 1.76 -4.06 -2.98
C PHE A 58 2.51 -4.47 -4.25
N ASN A 59 2.40 -3.68 -5.31
CA ASN A 59 3.20 -3.85 -6.51
C ASN A 59 4.01 -2.58 -6.74
N PHE A 60 5.33 -2.70 -6.58
CA PHE A 60 6.26 -1.60 -6.78
C PHE A 60 7.65 -2.13 -7.12
N ASP A 61 8.39 -1.33 -7.87
CA ASP A 61 9.79 -1.56 -8.20
C ASP A 61 10.68 -0.49 -7.57
N LEU A 62 11.92 -0.85 -7.23
CA LEU A 62 12.90 0.11 -6.77
C LEU A 62 13.55 0.81 -7.97
N ASN A 63 13.77 2.12 -7.84
CA ASN A 63 14.59 2.85 -8.78
C ASN A 63 16.05 2.35 -8.70
N PRO A 64 16.81 2.20 -9.80
CA PRO A 64 18.23 1.82 -9.82
C PRO A 64 19.09 2.52 -8.75
N ARG A 65 18.80 3.79 -8.46
CA ARG A 65 19.52 4.54 -7.43
C ARG A 65 19.36 3.96 -6.01
N LEU A 66 18.15 3.51 -5.67
CA LEU A 66 17.86 2.86 -4.40
C LEU A 66 18.47 1.45 -4.34
N GLU A 67 18.46 0.72 -5.45
CA GLU A 67 19.08 -0.60 -5.55
C GLU A 67 20.60 -0.55 -5.33
N GLU A 68 21.27 0.40 -5.98
CA GLU A 68 22.69 0.68 -5.75
C GLU A 68 22.97 1.07 -4.30
N ALA A 69 22.10 1.88 -3.69
CA ALA A 69 22.25 2.32 -2.31
C ALA A 69 22.18 1.13 -1.33
N VAL A 70 21.19 0.25 -1.49
CA VAL A 70 21.06 -0.97 -0.68
C VAL A 70 22.30 -1.82 -0.82
N THR A 71 22.77 -2.04 -2.06
CA THR A 71 23.96 -2.85 -2.35
C THR A 71 25.23 -2.24 -1.74
N LYS A 72 25.31 -0.92 -1.62
CA LYS A 72 26.38 -0.19 -0.91
C LYS A 72 26.24 -0.22 0.62
N GLY A 73 25.25 -0.92 1.17
CA GLY A 73 25.06 -1.10 2.61
C GLY A 73 24.14 -0.07 3.24
N VAL A 74 23.43 0.75 2.46
CA VAL A 74 22.42 1.69 2.98
C VAL A 74 21.17 0.91 3.40
N VAL A 75 20.67 1.18 4.60
CA VAL A 75 19.42 0.57 5.08
C VAL A 75 18.24 1.39 4.59
N LEU A 76 17.31 0.74 3.88
CA LEU A 76 16.05 1.35 3.46
C LEU A 76 14.95 1.00 4.45
N HIS A 77 14.24 2.04 4.91
CA HIS A 77 13.15 1.92 5.88
C HIS A 77 11.82 2.13 5.17
N PHE A 78 11.09 1.07 4.89
CA PHE A 78 9.74 1.15 4.34
C PHE A 78 8.74 1.21 5.49
N VAL A 79 7.77 2.09 5.40
CA VAL A 79 6.71 2.27 6.38
C VAL A 79 5.39 2.04 5.69
N VAL A 80 4.62 1.09 6.21
CA VAL A 80 3.23 0.86 5.83
C VAL A 80 2.36 1.54 6.86
N ASP A 81 1.59 2.53 6.44
CA ASP A 81 0.64 3.27 7.26
C ASP A 81 -0.78 2.78 6.94
N PHE A 82 -1.53 2.42 7.97
CA PHE A 82 -2.92 2.00 7.91
C PHE A 82 -3.77 2.92 8.77
N GLU A 83 -4.88 3.39 8.23
CA GLU A 83 -5.86 4.20 8.92
C GLU A 83 -7.25 3.61 8.72
N LEU A 84 -8.00 3.45 9.81
CA LEU A 84 -9.41 3.08 9.75
C LEU A 84 -10.26 4.27 10.16
N SER A 85 -11.17 4.68 9.28
CA SER A 85 -12.12 5.75 9.54
C SER A 85 -13.56 5.28 9.38
N ARG A 86 -14.48 5.91 10.13
CA ARG A 86 -15.92 5.72 9.94
C ARG A 86 -16.45 6.82 9.02
N PRO A 87 -17.07 6.47 7.87
CA PRO A 87 -17.67 7.46 7.00
C PRO A 87 -18.85 8.14 7.71
N ARG A 88 -18.79 9.46 7.91
CA ARG A 88 -19.86 10.26 8.55
C ARG A 88 -20.33 11.35 7.60
N TRP A 89 -21.65 11.42 7.39
CA TRP A 89 -22.27 12.20 6.32
C TRP A 89 -22.01 13.73 6.35
N TYR A 90 -21.80 14.37 7.50
CA TYR A 90 -21.93 15.85 7.58
C TYR A 90 -20.80 16.68 8.21
N TRP A 91 -19.62 16.14 8.55
CA TRP A 91 -18.60 17.01 9.15
C TRP A 91 -17.13 16.58 9.10
N LEU A 92 -16.78 15.29 9.21
CA LEU A 92 -15.43 14.75 8.98
C LEU A 92 -15.47 13.26 9.33
N ASP A 93 -14.66 12.46 8.65
CA ASP A 93 -14.55 11.04 8.99
C ASP A 93 -13.90 10.88 10.36
N GLU A 94 -14.49 10.03 11.20
CA GLU A 94 -13.96 9.75 12.53
C GLU A 94 -12.84 8.70 12.41
N LYS A 95 -11.59 9.10 12.68
CA LYS A 95 -10.45 8.17 12.71
C LYS A 95 -10.57 7.27 13.94
N LEU A 96 -10.82 5.99 13.72
CA LEU A 96 -11.01 5.00 14.78
C LEU A 96 -9.68 4.41 15.26
N GLY A 97 -8.71 4.31 14.36
CA GLY A 97 -7.40 3.79 14.67
C GLY A 97 -6.39 4.02 13.55
N THR A 98 -5.13 4.18 13.94
CA THR A 98 -4.00 4.28 13.02
C THR A 98 -2.93 3.31 13.46
N ARG A 99 -2.36 2.56 12.52
CA ARG A 99 -1.24 1.66 12.75
C ARG A 99 -0.18 1.88 11.69
N SER A 100 1.07 1.80 12.11
CA SER A 100 2.22 1.91 11.22
C SER A 100 3.16 0.74 11.45
N GLN A 101 3.61 0.09 10.38
CA GLN A 101 4.60 -0.99 10.43
C GLN A 101 5.83 -0.61 9.62
N THR A 102 7.01 -0.76 10.22
CA THR A 102 8.28 -0.45 9.57
C THR A 102 9.01 -1.73 9.18
N PHE A 103 9.38 -1.81 7.90
CA PHE A 103 10.20 -2.84 7.29
C PHE A 103 11.59 -2.27 7.05
N ARG A 104 12.64 -2.98 7.46
CA ARG A 104 14.04 -2.59 7.24
C ARG A 104 14.68 -3.53 6.24
N LEU A 105 15.12 -2.98 5.12
CA LEU A 105 15.87 -3.70 4.10
C LEU A 105 17.34 -3.27 4.16
N SER A 106 18.24 -4.24 4.34
CA SER A 106 19.68 -4.01 4.43
C SER A 106 20.45 -5.06 3.63
N TYR A 107 21.67 -4.73 3.20
CA TYR A 107 22.55 -5.67 2.51
C TYR A 107 23.75 -6.03 3.39
N HIS A 108 24.05 -7.32 3.46
CA HIS A 108 25.19 -7.83 4.21
C HIS A 108 26.29 -8.27 3.24
N ALA A 109 27.31 -7.44 3.07
CA ALA A 109 28.34 -7.62 2.04
C ALA A 109 29.18 -8.90 2.20
N LEU A 110 29.40 -9.37 3.45
CA LEU A 110 30.20 -10.57 3.73
C LEU A 110 29.47 -11.84 3.27
N THR A 111 28.18 -11.94 3.55
CA THR A 111 27.35 -13.10 3.19
C THR A 111 26.65 -12.93 1.85
N ARG A 112 26.74 -11.74 1.25
CA ARG A 112 26.07 -11.31 0.01
C ARG A 112 24.56 -11.54 0.04
N GLN A 113 23.95 -11.31 1.19
CA GLN A 113 22.52 -11.53 1.42
C GLN A 113 21.79 -10.23 1.71
N TYR A 114 20.57 -10.13 1.20
CA TYR A 114 19.63 -9.08 1.55
C TYR A 114 18.88 -9.51 2.81
N ARG A 115 18.84 -8.66 3.83
CA ARG A 115 18.14 -8.93 5.08
C ARG A 115 16.95 -7.99 5.19
N LEU A 116 15.77 -8.58 5.26
CA LEU A 116 14.50 -7.91 5.56
C LEU A 116 14.16 -8.14 7.03
N SER A 117 13.84 -7.07 7.75
CA SER A 117 13.47 -7.14 9.16
C SER A 117 12.15 -6.44 9.41
N THR A 118 11.23 -7.13 10.09
CA THR A 118 9.87 -6.65 10.38
C THR A 118 9.63 -6.75 11.88
N GLY A 119 10.00 -5.70 12.61
CA GLY A 119 10.04 -5.73 14.07
C GLY A 119 10.99 -6.81 14.60
N ALA A 120 10.44 -7.88 15.18
CA ALA A 120 11.20 -9.00 15.74
C ALA A 120 11.55 -10.10 14.72
N LEU A 121 10.89 -10.14 13.57
CA LEU A 121 11.15 -11.13 12.54
C LEU A 121 12.30 -10.65 11.63
N HIS A 122 13.24 -11.55 11.33
CA HIS A 122 14.34 -11.30 10.41
C HIS A 122 14.37 -12.42 9.37
N GLN A 123 14.38 -12.05 8.10
CA GLN A 123 14.50 -12.98 6.98
C GLN A 123 15.63 -12.53 6.06
N SER A 124 16.45 -13.49 5.64
CA SER A 124 17.54 -13.27 4.70
C SER A 124 17.20 -13.87 3.34
N PHE A 125 17.54 -13.15 2.28
CA PHE A 125 17.28 -13.47 0.89
C PHE A 125 18.55 -13.39 0.06
N SER A 126 18.57 -14.15 -1.03
CA SER A 126 19.71 -14.21 -1.95
C SER A 126 19.72 -13.05 -2.96
N THR A 127 18.54 -12.58 -3.35
CA THR A 127 18.35 -11.53 -4.36
C THR A 127 17.47 -10.39 -3.84
N LEU A 128 17.67 -9.19 -4.38
CA LEU A 128 16.87 -8.01 -4.04
C LEU A 128 15.39 -8.22 -4.39
N SER A 129 15.12 -8.78 -5.58
CA SER A 129 13.77 -9.02 -6.07
C SER A 129 12.99 -9.99 -5.17
N GLU A 130 13.65 -11.00 -4.59
CA GLU A 130 13.03 -11.93 -3.64
C GLU A 130 12.66 -11.22 -2.33
N ALA A 131 13.56 -10.37 -1.81
CA ALA A 131 13.28 -9.56 -0.64
C ALA A 131 12.13 -8.57 -0.88
N LEU A 132 12.10 -7.94 -2.06
CA LEU A 132 11.02 -7.04 -2.46
C LEU A 132 9.70 -7.78 -2.60
N ARG A 133 9.65 -8.97 -3.22
CA ARG A 133 8.43 -9.78 -3.31
C ARG A 133 7.88 -10.11 -1.91
N MET A 134 8.74 -10.43 -0.95
CA MET A 134 8.24 -10.66 0.42
C MET A 134 7.71 -9.38 1.05
N LEU A 135 8.38 -8.24 0.88
CA LEU A 135 7.90 -6.94 1.38
C LEU A 135 6.58 -6.54 0.71
N SER A 136 6.44 -6.87 -0.57
CA SER A 136 5.27 -6.58 -1.38
C SER A 136 4.04 -7.39 -0.95
N HIS A 137 4.23 -8.53 -0.26
CA HIS A 137 3.12 -9.33 0.28
C HIS A 137 3.01 -9.12 1.79
N LEU A 138 2.07 -8.28 2.20
CA LEU A 138 1.78 -8.06 3.61
C LEU A 138 0.73 -9.08 4.06
N ARG A 139 1.12 -9.98 4.97
CA ARG A 139 0.24 -11.02 5.51
C ARG A 139 0.18 -10.98 7.03
N ASN A 140 -0.99 -11.31 7.57
CA ASN A 140 -1.23 -11.47 9.01
C ASN A 140 -0.83 -10.25 9.86
N TRP A 141 -0.95 -9.03 9.32
CA TRP A 141 -0.62 -7.83 10.09
C TRP A 141 -1.78 -7.45 11.00
N LEU A 142 -1.60 -7.57 12.31
CA LEU A 142 -2.62 -7.16 13.29
C LEU A 142 -2.78 -5.64 13.28
N VAL A 143 -3.94 -5.18 12.81
CA VAL A 143 -4.26 -3.74 12.71
C VAL A 143 -5.14 -3.26 13.87
N ILE A 144 -5.99 -4.13 14.41
CA ILE A 144 -6.92 -3.80 15.49
C ILE A 144 -6.92 -4.97 16.46
N ASP A 145 -6.65 -4.68 17.73
CA ASP A 145 -6.73 -5.68 18.79
C ASP A 145 -8.22 -5.99 19.08
N LYS A 146 -8.54 -7.24 19.37
CA LYS A 146 -9.89 -7.64 19.79
C LYS A 146 -10.37 -6.88 21.03
N ALA A 147 -9.45 -6.40 21.88
CA ALA A 147 -9.75 -5.62 23.06
C ALA A 147 -10.19 -4.17 22.77
N ASP A 148 -9.93 -3.64 21.56
CA ASP A 148 -10.29 -2.27 21.19
C ASP A 148 -11.81 -2.12 20.96
N LYS A 149 -12.51 -1.62 21.98
CA LYS A 149 -13.97 -1.34 21.94
C LYS A 149 -14.38 -0.19 21.00
N THR A 150 -13.42 0.53 20.42
CA THR A 150 -13.65 1.65 19.50
C THR A 150 -14.28 1.20 18.19
N VAL A 151 -14.12 -0.08 17.84
CA VAL A 151 -14.50 -0.65 16.55
C VAL A 151 -15.61 -1.68 16.72
N ARG A 152 -16.71 -1.54 15.97
CA ARG A 152 -17.88 -2.44 16.04
C ARG A 152 -17.88 -3.41 14.85
N PRO A 153 -17.93 -4.73 15.09
CA PRO A 153 -18.01 -5.70 14.00
C PRO A 153 -19.30 -5.51 13.18
N GLY A 154 -19.21 -5.68 11.85
CA GLY A 154 -20.36 -5.61 10.95
C GLY A 154 -20.78 -4.22 10.47
N GLU A 155 -20.15 -3.14 10.94
CA GLU A 155 -20.34 -1.80 10.36
C GLU A 155 -19.43 -1.59 9.13
N PRO A 156 -19.89 -0.83 8.12
CA PRO A 156 -19.04 -0.42 7.01
C PRO A 156 -18.04 0.64 7.49
N TYR A 157 -16.75 0.36 7.32
CA TYR A 157 -15.68 1.30 7.57
C TYR A 157 -14.97 1.68 6.28
N GLN A 158 -14.21 2.77 6.32
CA GLN A 158 -13.33 3.17 5.25
C GLN A 158 -11.89 2.92 5.73
N ALA A 159 -11.21 2.01 5.05
CA ALA A 159 -9.82 1.72 5.33
C ALA A 159 -8.93 2.47 4.33
N ALA A 160 -7.83 3.02 4.83
CA ALA A 160 -6.80 3.67 4.05
C ALA A 160 -5.47 2.96 4.27
N LEU A 161 -4.75 2.67 3.19
CA LEU A 161 -3.44 2.02 3.23
C LEU A 161 -2.46 2.80 2.36
N ARG A 162 -1.24 2.93 2.86
CA ARG A 162 -0.15 3.60 2.15
C ARG A 162 1.18 2.95 2.46
N LEU A 163 2.01 2.78 1.45
CA LEU A 163 3.40 2.34 1.56
C LEU A 163 4.33 3.50 1.21
N ARG A 164 5.32 3.77 2.05
CA ARG A 164 6.30 4.82 1.79
C ARG A 164 7.70 4.45 2.23
N LEU A 165 8.69 4.96 1.53
CA LEU A 165 10.08 4.95 1.96
C LEU A 165 10.35 6.14 2.87
N ASP A 166 10.84 5.88 4.08
CA ASP A 166 11.21 6.90 5.05
C ASP A 166 12.63 7.40 4.80
N ILE A 167 12.72 8.51 4.08
CA ILE A 167 13.98 9.19 3.74
C ILE A 167 14.64 9.80 5.00
N THR A 168 13.86 10.10 6.06
CA THR A 168 14.37 10.73 7.28
C THR A 168 15.29 9.81 8.08
N GLN A 169 15.14 8.49 7.89
CA GLN A 169 15.97 7.46 8.51
C GLN A 169 17.24 7.15 7.70
N LEU A 170 17.37 7.70 6.48
CA LEU A 170 18.58 7.52 5.68
C LEU A 170 19.75 8.30 6.29
N PRO A 171 21.00 7.85 6.09
CA PRO A 171 22.18 8.61 6.51
C PRO A 171 22.15 10.03 5.95
N ARG A 172 22.66 11.01 6.73
CA ARG A 172 22.66 12.44 6.38
C ARG A 172 23.08 12.77 4.94
N PRO A 173 24.12 12.15 4.35
CA PRO A 173 24.49 12.41 2.95
C PRO A 173 23.37 12.12 1.94
N PHE A 174 22.56 11.10 2.19
CA PHE A 174 21.45 10.71 1.32
C PHE A 174 20.21 11.59 1.53
N GLN A 175 20.00 12.12 2.74
CA GLN A 175 18.93 13.10 3.00
C GLN A 175 19.11 14.36 2.15
N ILE A 176 20.34 14.85 2.02
CA ILE A 176 20.67 16.02 1.19
C ILE A 176 20.41 15.72 -0.29
N SER A 177 20.74 14.51 -0.73
CA SER A 177 20.50 14.05 -2.11
C SER A 177 19.00 13.94 -2.43
N ALA A 178 18.16 13.61 -1.45
CA ALA A 178 16.73 13.49 -1.62
C ALA A 178 15.98 14.83 -1.72
N LEU A 179 16.55 15.93 -1.22
CA LEU A 179 15.95 17.28 -1.33
C LEU A 179 15.90 17.79 -2.79
N GLY A 180 16.81 17.31 -3.64
CA GLY A 180 16.89 17.68 -5.06
C GLY A 180 16.43 16.61 -6.04
N ASN A 181 16.41 15.33 -5.64
CA ASN A 181 16.13 14.20 -6.53
C ASN A 181 14.99 13.32 -6.03
N LYS A 182 13.91 13.28 -6.83
CA LYS A 182 12.75 12.39 -6.64
C LYS A 182 13.12 10.90 -6.73
N GLU A 183 14.31 10.59 -7.25
CA GLU A 183 14.89 9.25 -7.32
C GLU A 183 15.06 8.55 -5.97
N TRP A 184 15.14 9.32 -4.87
CA TRP A 184 15.23 8.82 -3.49
C TRP A 184 13.88 8.74 -2.80
N SER A 185 12.81 9.24 -3.41
CA SER A 185 11.46 9.18 -2.88
C SER A 185 10.65 8.08 -3.57
N LEU A 186 10.23 7.09 -2.79
CA LEU A 186 9.30 6.06 -3.23
C LEU A 186 8.13 6.06 -2.27
N ASN A 187 6.94 6.39 -2.76
CA ASN A 187 5.74 6.56 -1.94
C ASN A 187 4.51 6.22 -2.77
N SER A 188 3.58 5.50 -2.18
CA SER A 188 2.26 5.27 -2.73
C SER A 188 1.34 6.42 -2.37
N ASP A 189 0.31 6.61 -3.18
CA ASP A 189 -0.87 7.35 -2.75
C ASP A 189 -1.66 6.53 -1.73
N TRP A 190 -2.54 7.22 -1.00
CA TRP A 190 -3.46 6.54 -0.08
C TRP A 190 -4.50 5.76 -0.88
N LYS A 191 -4.47 4.44 -0.75
CA LYS A 191 -5.54 3.59 -1.28
C LYS A 191 -6.66 3.52 -0.27
N LEU A 192 -7.82 4.06 -0.65
CA LEU A 192 -9.04 4.00 0.14
C LEU A 192 -9.94 2.88 -0.39
N TRP A 193 -10.47 2.05 0.50
CA TRP A 193 -11.50 1.08 0.14
C TRP A 193 -12.54 0.92 1.26
N PRO A 194 -13.80 0.62 0.92
CA PRO A 194 -14.80 0.25 1.91
C PRO A 194 -14.44 -1.14 2.46
N ALA A 195 -14.24 -1.24 3.75
CA ALA A 195 -13.94 -2.48 4.45
C ALA A 195 -15.06 -2.82 5.44
N VAL A 196 -15.62 -4.02 5.32
CA VAL A 196 -16.55 -4.57 6.31
C VAL A 196 -15.75 -5.46 7.23
N LEU A 197 -15.74 -5.14 8.52
CA LEU A 197 -15.06 -5.97 9.50
C LEU A 197 -15.87 -7.26 9.69
N PRO A 198 -15.29 -8.43 9.39
CA PRO A 198 -16.01 -9.68 9.53
C PRO A 198 -16.36 -9.89 10.99
N VAL A 199 -17.65 -10.10 11.27
CA VAL A 199 -18.08 -10.57 12.56
C VAL A 199 -17.55 -12.00 12.72
N ALA A 200 -17.04 -12.35 13.90
CA ALA A 200 -16.81 -13.73 14.23
C ALA A 200 -18.17 -14.44 14.15
N LEU A 201 -18.44 -15.11 13.04
CA LEU A 201 -19.61 -15.96 12.94
C LEU A 201 -19.46 -16.97 14.07
N PRO A 202 -20.44 -17.12 14.97
CA PRO A 202 -20.43 -18.23 15.89
C PRO A 202 -20.37 -19.47 15.00
N VAL A 203 -19.26 -20.21 15.09
CA VAL A 203 -19.11 -21.52 14.48
C VAL A 203 -20.42 -22.23 14.69
N ALA A 204 -21.14 -22.48 13.58
CA ALA A 204 -22.37 -23.23 13.60
C ALA A 204 -22.09 -24.47 14.47
N ALA A 205 -22.88 -24.61 15.54
CA ALA A 205 -22.77 -25.72 16.47
C ALA A 205 -22.56 -27.01 15.66
N PRO A 206 -21.61 -27.89 16.06
CA PRO A 206 -21.47 -29.16 15.37
C PRO A 206 -22.86 -29.78 15.28
N SER A 207 -23.33 -30.04 14.06
CA SER A 207 -24.56 -30.79 13.81
C SER A 207 -24.63 -31.89 14.86
N PRO A 208 -25.74 -32.02 15.61
CA PRO A 208 -25.85 -33.09 16.59
C PRO A 208 -25.55 -34.39 15.84
N ALA A 209 -24.52 -35.10 16.29
CA ALA A 209 -24.14 -36.40 15.78
C ALA A 209 -25.41 -37.26 15.61
N PRO A 210 -25.52 -38.08 14.56
CA PRO A 210 -26.67 -38.95 14.40
C PRO A 210 -26.78 -39.79 15.66
N ALA A 211 -27.89 -39.62 16.37
CA ALA A 211 -28.17 -40.29 17.63
C ALA A 211 -27.84 -41.78 17.49
N ALA A 212 -26.94 -42.26 18.36
CA ALA A 212 -26.68 -43.66 18.51
C ALA A 212 -28.02 -44.39 18.73
N VAL A 213 -28.39 -45.22 17.76
CA VAL A 213 -29.51 -46.15 17.87
C VAL A 213 -29.14 -47.14 18.97
N THR A 214 -29.76 -46.97 20.14
CA THR A 214 -29.69 -47.95 21.23
C THR A 214 -30.38 -49.24 20.75
N PRO A 215 -29.74 -50.42 20.79
CA PRO A 215 -30.42 -51.66 20.47
C PRO A 215 -31.45 -51.98 21.55
N GLN A 216 -32.71 -52.19 21.15
CA GLN A 216 -33.77 -52.72 22.02
C GLN A 216 -33.36 -54.10 22.56
N PRO A 217 -33.60 -54.42 23.85
CA PRO A 217 -33.44 -55.79 24.33
C PRO A 217 -34.63 -56.64 23.89
N LEU A 218 -34.34 -57.84 23.37
CA LEU A 218 -35.33 -58.89 23.11
C LEU A 218 -36.11 -59.22 24.39
N PRO A 219 -37.45 -59.38 24.34
CA PRO A 219 -38.18 -59.92 25.48
C PRO A 219 -37.82 -61.40 25.65
N ALA A 220 -37.43 -61.74 26.88
CA ALA A 220 -37.15 -63.09 27.30
C ALA A 220 -38.38 -63.99 27.11
N GLU A 221 -38.17 -65.10 26.41
CA GLU A 221 -39.02 -66.29 26.49
C GLU A 221 -39.22 -66.69 27.96
N ALA A 222 -40.47 -66.77 28.39
CA ALA A 222 -40.86 -67.46 29.61
C ALA A 222 -42.20 -68.17 29.37
N LYS A 223 -42.06 -69.45 29.01
CA LYS A 223 -42.84 -70.64 29.40
C LYS A 223 -44.36 -70.51 29.60
#